data_AF-A0A2I4FSU3-F1
#
_entry.id   AF-A0A2I4FSU3-F1
#
_cell.length_a   1.000
_cell.length_b   1.000
_cell.length_c   1.000
_cell.angle_alpha   90.00
_cell.angle_beta   90.00
_cell.angle_gamma   90.00
#
_symmetry.space_group_name_H-M   'P 1'
#
loop_
_entity.id
_entity.type
_entity.pdbx_description
1 polymer ?
#
loop_
_entity_poly.entity_id
_entity_poly.type
_entity_poly.pdbx_seq_one_letter_code
_entity_poly.pdbx_strand_id
1 'polypeptide(L)'
;MSETRSPLPLLFRRRSSGEIKNLTSVSSSLLPAFGTIVDEGHLQLKKYVIAPYDRRYRLWQTFLVVLVVYSAWASPFELAFGKVASGSLEPVDLVVDAFFVVDIILTFFIAYLDKSTYLLVDDRKKIALRYVKKLWFPMDVASTLPFQFLYRIFTGKMHRGDVFGFLNLLRLWRLRRVSELFTRLEKDTRFSYYWTRYCKLIAVTLFAVHSAGCFYYWLAASHGQPENTWIGSLVHDFKHRNIWLGYTYSMYWSIVTLTTVGYGDLHAVNTGEKIFNMLYMLFNISLTAYLIGNMTNLIVHSAARTFAMRDAINQILNYGSKNRLPEGLREQMLAHMQLKFKTAELKQEAVLENLPKAIRSSVAQHLFRRTAENTYLFKGVSEDFIAQLVTEMKAEYFPPKVEVILQNEIATDFYILVSGAVDILTYKNGTEQFLSKLGSADMAGEIGVFFNIPQPFTVRTRRLSQVIRLSHHDFKQMLQPHSEDGKTIISNFIQYLKGLKQEMLEEIPYVTELLGGLTTEHTVPNEGTHNHEAPSYHGDPNVEGTEETSKSITSTFFIRVIVHGHHPNENAKEDDMMGKLINLPDSIEGLFRLAEKKFGKRGSKVLMVDGSEVEELRALRENDHLFIF
;
A
#
# COMPACT_ATOMS: atom_id res chain seq x y z
N MET A 1 39.41 -7.87 38.03
CA MET A 1 39.45 -7.88 36.56
C MET A 1 38.47 -8.94 36.08
N SER A 2 37.54 -8.60 35.19
CA SER A 2 36.58 -9.53 34.59
C SER A 2 36.06 -8.89 33.31
N GLU A 3 36.16 -9.59 32.18
CA GLU A 3 36.03 -9.00 30.85
C GLU A 3 34.59 -8.66 30.46
N THR A 4 34.43 -7.55 29.73
CA THR A 4 33.21 -7.23 28.99
C THR A 4 33.15 -8.04 27.70
N ARG A 5 32.10 -8.86 27.52
CA ARG A 5 31.73 -9.41 26.20
C ARG A 5 30.38 -8.86 25.75
N SER A 6 30.32 -8.44 24.49
CA SER A 6 29.11 -7.90 23.85
C SER A 6 28.10 -8.99 23.47
N PRO A 7 26.80 -8.68 23.44
CA PRO A 7 25.78 -9.61 22.94
C PRO A 7 25.70 -9.55 21.40
N LEU A 8 25.81 -10.73 20.76
CA LEU A 8 25.49 -10.89 19.34
C LEU A 8 23.96 -10.92 19.11
N PRO A 9 23.45 -10.42 17.97
CA PRO A 9 22.01 -10.38 17.69
C PRO A 9 21.48 -11.77 17.30
N LEU A 10 20.84 -12.47 18.24
CA LEU A 10 20.22 -13.78 18.01
C LEU A 10 18.88 -13.68 17.26
N LEU A 11 18.94 -13.60 15.93
CA LEU A 11 17.81 -13.90 15.07
C LEU A 11 17.46 -15.41 15.09
N PHE A 12 16.20 -15.72 14.80
CA PHE A 12 15.64 -17.08 14.64
C PHE A 12 15.82 -18.07 15.80
N ARG A 13 14.97 -17.97 16.83
CA ARG A 13 14.57 -19.13 17.65
C ARG A 13 13.15 -19.59 17.37
N ARG A 14 13.00 -20.48 16.37
CA ARG A 14 11.73 -21.16 16.05
C ARG A 14 11.24 -21.97 17.27
N ARG A 15 10.11 -21.57 17.87
CA ARG A 15 9.47 -22.32 18.97
C ARG A 15 7.98 -22.55 18.69
N SER A 16 7.59 -23.82 18.62
CA SER A 16 6.19 -24.23 18.47
C SER A 16 5.51 -24.29 19.83
N SER A 17 4.41 -23.54 20.02
CA SER A 17 3.20 -23.98 20.73
C SER A 17 2.13 -22.87 20.75
N GLY A 18 0.90 -23.18 20.36
CA GLY A 18 -0.31 -22.45 20.79
C GLY A 18 -0.52 -20.99 20.33
N GLU A 19 0.22 -20.49 19.33
CA GLU A 19 0.15 -19.06 18.96
C GLU A 19 -1.25 -18.55 18.58
N ILE A 20 -1.64 -17.43 19.21
CA ILE A 20 -2.91 -16.75 18.95
C ILE A 20 -2.81 -15.96 17.65
N LYS A 21 -3.37 -16.50 16.56
CA LYS A 21 -3.44 -15.90 15.20
C LYS A 21 -4.24 -14.58 15.07
N ASN A 22 -4.41 -13.82 16.15
CA ASN A 22 -5.25 -12.62 16.23
C ASN A 22 -4.50 -11.33 16.61
N LEU A 23 -3.16 -11.33 16.61
CA LEU A 23 -2.32 -10.16 16.97
C LEU A 23 -2.72 -8.86 16.23
N THR A 24 -3.08 -8.97 14.94
CA THR A 24 -3.58 -7.87 14.10
C THR A 24 -4.88 -7.22 14.58
N SER A 25 -5.66 -7.92 15.42
CA SER A 25 -6.88 -7.39 16.06
C SER A 25 -6.65 -6.80 17.46
N VAL A 26 -5.43 -6.88 17.98
CA VAL A 26 -5.04 -6.37 19.31
C VAL A 26 -4.19 -5.11 19.16
N SER A 27 -3.15 -5.15 18.31
CA SER A 27 -2.19 -4.04 18.12
C SER A 27 -2.83 -2.75 17.62
N SER A 28 -3.90 -2.83 16.81
CA SER A 28 -4.61 -1.68 16.25
C SER A 28 -5.42 -0.84 17.25
N SER A 29 -5.41 -1.20 18.53
CA SER A 29 -6.14 -0.48 19.59
C SER A 29 -5.36 -0.23 20.88
N LEU A 30 -4.20 -0.86 21.05
CA LEU A 30 -3.27 -0.61 22.16
C LEU A 30 -2.07 0.17 21.64
N LEU A 31 -2.18 1.50 21.62
CA LEU A 31 -1.07 2.39 21.31
C LEU A 31 -0.40 2.84 22.62
N PRO A 32 0.78 2.30 22.98
CA PRO A 32 1.51 2.80 24.14
C PRO A 32 1.97 4.24 23.91
N ALA A 33 1.99 5.04 24.97
CA ALA A 33 2.57 6.38 24.90
C ALA A 33 4.09 6.29 24.70
N PHE A 34 4.66 7.21 23.91
CA PHE A 34 6.11 7.27 23.66
C PHE A 34 6.89 7.28 24.99
N GLY A 35 7.93 6.43 25.06
CA GLY A 35 8.75 6.26 26.27
C GLY A 35 8.16 5.36 27.36
N THR A 36 6.94 4.83 27.22
CA THR A 36 6.42 3.82 28.16
C THR A 36 7.01 2.45 27.85
N ILE A 37 7.77 1.89 28.80
CA ILE A 37 8.24 0.51 28.75
C ILE A 37 7.04 -0.39 29.05
N VAL A 38 6.43 -0.90 27.98
CA VAL A 38 5.47 -2.01 28.09
C VAL A 38 6.29 -3.29 28.25
N ASP A 39 6.21 -3.89 29.44
CA ASP A 39 6.79 -5.19 29.73
C ASP A 39 6.21 -6.23 28.73
N GLU A 40 7.07 -7.00 28.05
CA GLU A 40 6.67 -7.92 26.97
C GLU A 40 5.85 -9.11 27.48
N GLY A 41 5.78 -9.31 28.80
CA GLY A 41 4.86 -10.24 29.43
C GLY A 41 3.42 -10.00 29.01
N HIS A 42 2.83 -10.96 28.28
CA HIS A 42 1.45 -10.91 27.79
C HIS A 42 0.49 -10.35 28.85
N LEU A 43 -0.21 -9.25 28.52
CA LEU A 43 -1.14 -8.51 29.37
C LEU A 43 -1.97 -9.43 30.30
N GLN A 44 -1.48 -9.69 31.51
CA GLN A 44 -2.11 -10.63 32.44
C GLN A 44 -3.27 -9.93 33.15
N LEU A 45 -4.45 -9.97 32.52
CA LEU A 45 -5.67 -9.49 33.15
C LEU A 45 -5.86 -10.15 34.52
N LYS A 46 -6.20 -9.34 35.53
CA LYS A 46 -6.53 -9.86 36.87
C LYS A 46 -7.54 -11.00 36.78
N LYS A 47 -7.35 -12.03 37.60
CA LYS A 47 -8.18 -13.24 37.67
C LYS A 47 -9.67 -12.88 37.68
N TYR A 48 -10.48 -13.57 36.88
CA TYR A 48 -11.91 -13.28 36.65
C TYR A 48 -12.21 -11.92 35.97
N VAL A 49 -11.36 -11.47 35.05
CA VAL A 49 -11.66 -10.36 34.12
C VAL A 49 -11.51 -10.87 32.68
N ILE A 50 -12.49 -10.57 31.84
CA ILE A 50 -12.58 -11.04 30.44
C ILE A 50 -12.06 -9.94 29.52
N ALA A 51 -11.15 -10.29 28.61
CA ALA A 51 -10.69 -9.39 27.57
C ALA A 51 -11.78 -9.19 26.49
N PRO A 52 -12.08 -7.95 26.07
CA PRO A 52 -13.17 -7.68 25.12
C PRO A 52 -12.91 -8.24 23.71
N TYR A 53 -11.68 -8.66 23.43
CA TYR A 53 -11.25 -9.27 22.17
C TYR A 53 -11.25 -10.81 22.20
N ASP A 54 -11.61 -11.47 23.30
CA ASP A 54 -11.67 -12.95 23.36
C ASP A 54 -12.63 -13.50 22.28
N ARG A 55 -12.24 -14.62 21.65
CA ARG A 55 -13.10 -15.36 20.72
C ARG A 55 -14.38 -15.84 21.40
N ARG A 56 -14.33 -16.28 22.67
CA ARG A 56 -15.52 -16.74 23.40
C ARG A 56 -16.51 -15.60 23.63
N TYR A 57 -16.03 -14.45 24.11
CA TYR A 57 -16.88 -13.27 24.31
C TYR A 57 -17.41 -12.70 22.98
N ARG A 58 -16.62 -12.70 21.90
CA ARG A 58 -17.12 -12.30 20.57
C ARG A 58 -18.22 -13.23 20.04
N LEU A 59 -18.12 -14.54 20.24
CA LEU A 59 -19.18 -15.49 19.90
C LEU A 59 -20.46 -15.23 20.72
N TRP A 60 -20.32 -14.96 22.02
CA TRP A 60 -21.43 -14.57 22.89
C TRP A 60 -22.10 -13.26 22.43
N GLN A 61 -21.34 -12.23 22.07
CA GLN A 61 -21.88 -10.99 21.50
C GLN A 61 -22.65 -11.23 20.19
N THR A 62 -22.14 -12.08 19.29
CA THR A 62 -22.84 -12.45 18.05
C THR A 62 -24.13 -13.21 18.34
N PHE A 63 -24.13 -14.14 19.30
CA PHE A 63 -25.34 -14.84 19.75
C PHE A 63 -26.39 -13.88 20.30
N LEU A 64 -26.00 -12.95 21.18
CA LEU A 64 -26.91 -11.94 21.71
C LEU A 64 -27.50 -11.04 20.60
N VAL A 65 -26.75 -10.71 19.55
CA VAL A 65 -27.30 -9.94 18.42
C VAL A 65 -28.46 -10.69 17.73
N VAL A 66 -28.40 -12.01 17.60
CA VAL A 66 -29.53 -12.82 17.09
C VAL A 66 -30.75 -12.68 18.01
N LEU A 67 -30.55 -12.74 19.34
CA LEU A 67 -31.63 -12.52 20.31
C LEU A 67 -32.18 -11.09 20.27
N VAL A 68 -31.35 -10.07 19.98
CA VAL A 68 -31.82 -8.69 19.78
C VAL A 68 -32.67 -8.58 18.51
N VAL A 69 -32.30 -9.24 17.41
CA VAL A 69 -33.09 -9.22 16.17
C VAL A 69 -34.46 -9.89 16.38
N TYR A 70 -34.51 -11.03 17.08
CA TYR A 70 -35.78 -11.62 17.53
C TYR A 70 -36.59 -10.63 18.38
N SER A 71 -36.00 -10.10 19.46
CA SER A 71 -36.69 -9.24 20.43
C SER A 71 -37.20 -7.93 19.82
N ALA A 72 -36.47 -7.37 18.83
CA ALA A 72 -36.87 -6.18 18.09
C ALA A 72 -38.03 -6.43 17.11
N TRP A 73 -38.15 -7.63 16.54
CA TRP A 73 -39.30 -8.01 15.73
C TRP A 73 -40.51 -8.43 16.58
N ALA A 74 -40.28 -9.11 17.71
CA ALA A 74 -41.35 -9.54 18.60
C ALA A 74 -42.07 -8.36 19.28
N SER A 75 -41.32 -7.34 19.74
CA SER A 75 -41.91 -6.26 20.57
C SER A 75 -43.03 -5.44 19.88
N PRO A 76 -42.90 -4.98 18.61
CA PRO A 76 -44.02 -4.32 17.91
C PRO A 76 -45.16 -5.29 17.58
N PHE A 77 -44.83 -6.54 17.24
CA PHE A 77 -45.81 -7.58 16.91
C PHE A 77 -46.68 -7.97 18.12
N GLU A 78 -46.10 -8.10 19.31
CA GLU A 78 -46.81 -8.35 20.57
C GLU A 78 -47.81 -7.24 20.91
N LEU A 79 -47.40 -5.97 20.76
CA LEU A 79 -48.25 -4.80 20.97
C LEU A 79 -49.48 -4.83 20.04
N ALA A 80 -49.27 -5.16 18.76
CA ALA A 80 -50.34 -5.23 17.76
C ALA A 80 -51.25 -6.47 17.93
N PHE A 81 -50.67 -7.62 18.26
CA PHE A 81 -51.34 -8.93 18.25
C PHE A 81 -51.33 -9.58 19.64
N GLY A 82 -51.78 -8.86 20.67
CA GLY A 82 -51.73 -9.29 22.09
C GLY A 82 -52.38 -10.65 22.44
N LYS A 83 -53.15 -11.26 21.53
CA LYS A 83 -53.55 -12.68 21.61
C LYS A 83 -52.35 -13.63 21.61
N VAL A 84 -51.26 -13.29 20.90
CA VAL A 84 -50.02 -14.08 20.81
C VAL A 84 -49.10 -13.82 22.01
N ALA A 85 -49.04 -12.57 22.48
CA ALA A 85 -48.26 -12.15 23.65
C ALA A 85 -48.69 -12.82 24.97
N SER A 86 -49.92 -13.33 25.04
CA SER A 86 -50.44 -14.13 26.17
C SER A 86 -50.38 -15.66 25.90
N GLY A 87 -49.65 -16.09 24.88
CA GLY A 87 -49.65 -17.47 24.37
C GLY A 87 -48.24 -18.05 24.25
N SER A 88 -47.92 -18.61 23.07
CA SER A 88 -46.70 -19.41 22.85
C SER A 88 -45.38 -18.61 22.88
N LEU A 89 -45.41 -17.28 22.82
CA LEU A 89 -44.19 -16.46 22.88
C LEU A 89 -43.72 -16.16 24.32
N GLU A 90 -44.63 -16.12 25.31
CA GLU A 90 -44.28 -15.79 26.71
C GLU A 90 -43.10 -16.62 27.29
N PRO A 91 -43.00 -17.95 27.09
CA PRO A 91 -41.85 -18.72 27.56
C PRO A 91 -40.55 -18.51 26.74
N VAL A 92 -40.66 -18.21 25.44
CA VAL A 92 -39.50 -17.91 24.58
C VAL A 92 -38.85 -16.60 25.02
N ASP A 93 -39.69 -15.61 25.25
CA ASP A 93 -39.32 -14.30 25.76
C ASP A 93 -38.64 -14.35 27.13
N LEU A 94 -39.16 -15.15 28.06
CA LEU A 94 -38.56 -15.31 29.39
C LEU A 94 -37.14 -15.89 29.30
N VAL A 95 -36.90 -16.82 28.37
CA VAL A 95 -35.56 -17.38 28.07
C VAL A 95 -34.65 -16.32 27.43
N VAL A 96 -35.16 -15.53 26.47
CA VAL A 96 -34.42 -14.43 25.84
C VAL A 96 -34.02 -13.36 26.86
N ASP A 97 -34.95 -12.96 27.73
CA ASP A 97 -34.72 -11.95 28.77
C ASP A 97 -33.71 -12.46 29.81
N ALA A 98 -33.74 -13.75 30.16
CA ALA A 98 -32.72 -14.39 31.02
C ALA A 98 -31.30 -14.34 30.43
N PHE A 99 -31.13 -14.53 29.12
CA PHE A 99 -29.81 -14.36 28.47
C PHE A 99 -29.27 -12.92 28.59
N PHE A 100 -30.14 -11.91 28.54
CA PHE A 100 -29.72 -10.52 28.76
C PHE A 100 -29.41 -10.21 30.22
N VAL A 101 -30.08 -10.84 31.19
CA VAL A 101 -29.68 -10.77 32.62
C VAL A 101 -28.27 -11.34 32.83
N VAL A 102 -27.97 -12.48 32.20
CA VAL A 102 -26.62 -13.07 32.23
C VAL A 102 -25.58 -12.11 31.61
N ASP A 103 -25.90 -11.40 30.53
CA ASP A 103 -24.99 -10.42 29.93
C ASP A 103 -24.79 -9.14 30.76
N ILE A 104 -25.82 -8.65 31.45
CA ILE A 104 -25.68 -7.54 32.41
C ILE A 104 -24.69 -7.94 33.51
N ILE A 105 -24.81 -9.16 34.06
CA ILE A 105 -23.87 -9.70 35.04
C ILE A 105 -22.47 -9.83 34.42
N LEU A 106 -22.35 -10.41 33.22
CA LEU A 106 -21.08 -10.59 32.52
C LEU A 106 -20.35 -9.26 32.30
N THR A 107 -21.09 -8.20 31.97
CA THR A 107 -20.57 -6.86 31.66
C THR A 107 -19.74 -6.23 32.80
N PHE A 108 -20.03 -6.58 34.05
CA PHE A 108 -19.22 -6.15 35.21
C PHE A 108 -17.79 -6.75 35.24
N PHE A 109 -17.54 -7.82 34.48
CA PHE A 109 -16.26 -8.53 34.41
C PHE A 109 -15.45 -8.22 33.15
N ILE A 110 -15.89 -7.26 32.31
CA ILE A 110 -15.26 -6.99 31.01
C ILE A 110 -14.30 -5.79 31.12
N ALA A 111 -13.04 -6.03 30.79
CA ALA A 111 -12.05 -4.96 30.69
C ALA A 111 -12.39 -4.00 29.54
N TYR A 112 -12.15 -2.70 29.72
CA TYR A 112 -12.43 -1.70 28.69
C TYR A 112 -11.16 -0.97 28.26
N LEU A 113 -11.08 -0.64 26.98
CA LEU A 113 -10.06 0.29 26.47
C LEU A 113 -10.40 1.71 26.93
N ASP A 114 -9.46 2.36 27.59
CA ASP A 114 -9.56 3.78 27.94
C ASP A 114 -9.14 4.68 26.76
N LYS A 115 -9.83 5.81 26.58
CA LYS A 115 -9.73 6.63 25.35
C LYS A 115 -8.56 7.61 25.34
N SER A 116 -8.06 8.01 26.50
CA SER A 116 -6.92 8.92 26.61
C SER A 116 -5.59 8.16 26.67
N THR A 117 -5.57 7.04 27.38
CA THR A 117 -4.35 6.23 27.57
C THR A 117 -4.15 5.14 26.54
N TYR A 118 -5.19 4.72 25.81
CA TYR A 118 -5.19 3.52 24.94
C TYR A 118 -4.73 2.24 25.66
N LEU A 119 -4.85 2.20 26.99
CA LEU A 119 -4.56 1.02 27.81
C LEU A 119 -5.85 0.28 28.19
N LEU A 120 -5.70 -1.03 28.41
CA LEU A 120 -6.78 -1.91 28.82
C LEU A 120 -6.97 -1.84 30.34
N VAL A 121 -8.11 -1.30 30.80
CA VAL A 121 -8.43 -1.17 32.22
C VAL A 121 -9.15 -2.43 32.71
N ASP A 122 -8.49 -3.17 33.61
CA ASP A 122 -8.96 -4.43 34.21
C ASP A 122 -9.48 -4.29 35.66
N ASP A 123 -9.40 -3.09 36.25
CA ASP A 123 -9.83 -2.83 37.62
C ASP A 123 -11.36 -2.89 37.71
N ARG A 124 -11.86 -3.96 38.35
CA ARG A 124 -13.29 -4.21 38.57
C ARG A 124 -14.03 -3.03 39.21
N LYS A 125 -13.39 -2.27 40.11
CA LYS A 125 -14.04 -1.09 40.72
C LYS A 125 -14.27 0.01 39.68
N LYS A 126 -13.29 0.24 38.79
CA LYS A 126 -13.41 1.19 37.67
C LYS A 126 -14.40 0.71 36.61
N ILE A 127 -14.39 -0.58 36.27
CA ILE A 127 -15.35 -1.21 35.35
C ILE A 127 -16.79 -1.02 35.86
N ALA A 128 -17.08 -1.46 37.09
CA ALA A 128 -18.41 -1.36 37.69
C ALA A 128 -18.88 0.09 37.82
N LEU A 129 -18.04 0.99 38.34
CA LEU A 129 -18.38 2.40 38.51
C LEU A 129 -18.66 3.09 37.16
N ARG A 130 -17.91 2.73 36.10
CA ARG A 130 -18.10 3.24 34.73
C ARG A 130 -19.36 2.72 34.07
N TYR A 131 -19.82 1.51 34.40
CA TYR A 131 -21.08 0.97 33.88
C TYR A 131 -22.27 1.60 34.61
N VAL A 132 -22.26 1.58 35.95
CA VAL A 132 -23.38 2.08 36.78
C VAL A 132 -23.57 3.60 36.70
N LYS A 133 -22.49 4.40 36.60
CA LYS A 133 -22.61 5.87 36.41
C LYS A 133 -23.13 6.28 35.02
N LYS A 134 -23.19 5.36 34.05
CA LYS A 134 -23.77 5.63 32.73
C LYS A 134 -25.24 5.24 32.71
N LEU A 135 -26.04 6.03 31.99
CA LEU A 135 -27.44 5.74 31.66
C LEU A 135 -27.63 4.35 30.99
N TRP A 136 -26.55 3.75 30.47
CA TRP A 136 -26.54 2.37 29.95
C TRP A 136 -27.03 1.35 30.98
N PHE A 137 -26.52 1.34 32.22
CA PHE A 137 -26.91 0.34 33.21
C PHE A 137 -28.42 0.37 33.58
N PRO A 138 -29.03 1.50 33.99
CA PRO A 138 -30.45 1.52 34.34
C PRO A 138 -31.35 1.25 33.13
N MET A 139 -30.96 1.66 31.91
CA MET A 139 -31.73 1.37 30.70
C MET A 139 -31.58 -0.10 30.26
N ASP A 140 -30.40 -0.70 30.42
CA ASP A 140 -30.20 -2.14 30.18
C ASP A 140 -31.07 -2.95 31.16
N VAL A 141 -31.07 -2.61 32.45
CA VAL A 141 -31.95 -3.22 33.46
C VAL A 141 -33.43 -3.01 33.11
N ALA A 142 -33.88 -1.77 32.85
CA ALA A 142 -35.27 -1.49 32.48
C ALA A 142 -35.71 -2.24 31.21
N SER A 143 -34.80 -2.45 30.25
CA SER A 143 -35.06 -3.24 29.04
C SER A 143 -35.09 -4.76 29.26
N THR A 144 -34.83 -5.27 30.47
CA THR A 144 -34.73 -6.71 30.78
C THR A 144 -35.69 -7.22 31.87
N LEU A 145 -36.47 -6.33 32.48
CA LEU A 145 -37.51 -6.72 33.44
C LEU A 145 -38.77 -7.19 32.71
N PRO A 146 -39.25 -8.44 32.90
CA PRO A 146 -40.49 -8.91 32.30
C PRO A 146 -41.68 -8.40 33.12
N PHE A 147 -42.03 -7.11 32.96
CA PHE A 147 -43.01 -6.40 33.78
C PHE A 147 -44.37 -7.11 33.90
N GLN A 148 -44.88 -7.68 32.80
CA GLN A 148 -46.14 -8.43 32.79
C GLN A 148 -46.09 -9.69 33.67
N PHE A 149 -44.97 -10.42 33.67
CA PHE A 149 -44.76 -11.63 34.47
C PHE A 149 -44.62 -11.29 35.96
N LEU A 150 -43.81 -10.27 36.29
CA LEU A 150 -43.69 -9.76 37.66
C LEU A 150 -45.05 -9.31 38.20
N TYR A 151 -45.82 -8.52 37.44
CA TYR A 151 -47.14 -8.06 37.86
C TYR A 151 -48.11 -9.22 38.11
N ARG A 152 -48.11 -10.24 37.24
CA ARG A 152 -48.95 -11.45 37.41
C ARG A 152 -48.61 -12.18 38.71
N ILE A 153 -47.32 -12.29 39.06
CA ILE A 153 -46.86 -12.89 40.34
C ILE A 153 -47.27 -12.03 41.54
N PHE A 154 -46.97 -10.73 41.55
CA PHE A 154 -47.20 -9.87 42.71
C PHE A 154 -48.67 -9.57 43.01
N THR A 155 -49.56 -9.62 42.02
CA THR A 155 -50.98 -9.25 42.19
C THR A 155 -51.97 -10.39 42.00
N GLY A 156 -51.54 -11.52 41.45
CA GLY A 156 -52.41 -12.64 41.06
C GLY A 156 -53.39 -12.32 39.91
N LYS A 157 -53.35 -11.10 39.34
CA LYS A 157 -54.33 -10.62 38.35
C LYS A 157 -53.71 -10.51 36.96
N MET A 158 -54.41 -11.02 35.96
CA MET A 158 -54.02 -10.90 34.55
C MET A 158 -54.57 -9.60 33.94
N HIS A 159 -53.88 -8.49 34.17
CA HIS A 159 -54.29 -7.17 33.70
C HIS A 159 -54.00 -7.00 32.19
N ARG A 160 -54.98 -7.30 31.34
CA ARG A 160 -54.90 -7.17 29.87
C ARG A 160 -55.03 -5.70 29.40
N GLY A 161 -54.13 -4.84 29.86
CA GLY A 161 -54.11 -3.40 29.53
C GLY A 161 -52.88 -3.00 28.73
N ASP A 162 -53.07 -2.13 27.73
CA ASP A 162 -52.06 -1.74 26.72
C ASP A 162 -50.74 -1.22 27.32
N VAL A 163 -50.78 -0.66 28.54
CA VAL A 163 -49.62 -0.17 29.29
C VAL A 163 -48.47 -1.20 29.34
N PHE A 164 -48.78 -2.49 29.49
CA PHE A 164 -47.74 -3.54 29.50
C PHE A 164 -47.11 -3.76 28.12
N GLY A 165 -47.87 -3.62 27.03
CA GLY A 165 -47.34 -3.64 25.67
C GLY A 165 -46.39 -2.47 25.40
N PHE A 166 -46.72 -1.26 25.89
CA PHE A 166 -45.82 -0.10 25.82
C PHE A 166 -44.57 -0.27 26.68
N LEU A 167 -44.66 -0.92 27.85
CA LEU A 167 -43.48 -1.27 28.66
C LEU A 167 -42.59 -2.31 27.95
N ASN A 168 -43.16 -3.29 27.23
CA ASN A 168 -42.37 -4.23 26.44
C ASN A 168 -41.54 -3.53 25.34
N LEU A 169 -41.97 -2.37 24.81
CA LEU A 169 -41.15 -1.60 23.85
C LEU A 169 -39.82 -1.10 24.44
N LEU A 170 -39.62 -1.09 25.77
CA LEU A 170 -38.31 -0.81 26.38
C LEU A 170 -37.24 -1.83 25.94
N ARG A 171 -37.64 -3.05 25.52
CA ARG A 171 -36.75 -4.03 24.88
C ARG A 171 -36.07 -3.50 23.63
N LEU A 172 -36.65 -2.53 22.91
CA LEU A 172 -36.04 -1.91 21.73
C LEU A 172 -34.72 -1.18 22.05
N TRP A 173 -34.47 -0.78 23.30
CA TRP A 173 -33.16 -0.27 23.74
C TRP A 173 -32.00 -1.23 23.41
N ARG A 174 -32.27 -2.54 23.39
CA ARG A 174 -31.29 -3.58 23.03
C ARG A 174 -30.72 -3.43 21.61
N LEU A 175 -31.44 -2.77 20.68
CA LEU A 175 -30.98 -2.48 19.31
C LEU A 175 -29.65 -1.70 19.26
N ARG A 176 -29.26 -1.02 20.34
CA ARG A 176 -27.92 -0.45 20.53
C ARG A 176 -26.80 -1.45 20.19
N ARG A 177 -26.99 -2.73 20.52
CA ARG A 177 -26.04 -3.83 20.25
C ARG A 177 -25.88 -4.13 18.75
N VAL A 178 -26.96 -3.98 17.98
CA VAL A 178 -26.95 -4.13 16.51
C VAL A 178 -26.21 -2.95 15.86
N SER A 179 -26.44 -1.72 16.36
CA SER A 179 -25.70 -0.54 15.91
C SER A 179 -24.20 -0.63 16.22
N GLU A 180 -23.84 -1.15 17.40
CA GLU A 180 -22.44 -1.47 17.74
C GLU A 180 -21.85 -2.55 16.84
N LEU A 181 -22.60 -3.60 16.46
CA LEU A 181 -22.13 -4.61 15.51
C LEU A 181 -21.82 -3.99 14.13
N PHE A 182 -22.76 -3.24 13.54
CA PHE A 182 -22.52 -2.56 12.26
C PHE A 182 -21.31 -1.62 12.33
N THR A 183 -21.17 -0.85 13.42
CA THR A 183 -20.01 0.03 13.66
C THR A 183 -18.67 -0.73 13.77
N ARG A 184 -18.68 -2.03 14.11
CA ARG A 184 -17.49 -2.90 14.11
C ARG A 184 -17.25 -3.52 12.74
N LEU A 185 -18.30 -4.01 12.07
CA LEU A 185 -18.22 -4.57 10.71
C LEU A 185 -17.78 -3.53 9.67
N GLU A 186 -18.21 -2.26 9.82
CA GLU A 186 -17.76 -1.13 8.99
C GLU A 186 -16.26 -0.80 9.15
N LYS A 187 -15.59 -1.38 10.16
CA LYS A 187 -14.17 -1.16 10.47
C LYS A 187 -13.30 -2.42 10.32
N ASP A 188 -13.92 -3.58 10.10
CA ASP A 188 -13.21 -4.84 9.93
C ASP A 188 -12.90 -5.03 8.44
N THR A 189 -11.63 -4.91 8.06
CA THR A 189 -11.15 -4.94 6.67
C THR A 189 -11.44 -6.25 5.93
N ARG A 190 -11.90 -7.29 6.63
CA ARG A 190 -12.33 -8.57 6.06
C ARG A 190 -13.76 -8.54 5.50
N PHE A 191 -14.54 -7.51 5.82
CA PHE A 191 -15.91 -7.32 5.30
C PHE A 191 -15.96 -6.18 4.29
N SER A 192 -16.75 -6.34 3.24
CA SER A 192 -16.99 -5.26 2.27
C SER A 192 -17.78 -4.13 2.93
N TYR A 193 -17.15 -2.95 3.03
CA TYR A 193 -17.78 -1.73 3.54
C TYR A 193 -19.11 -1.42 2.85
N TYR A 194 -19.14 -1.55 1.51
CA TYR A 194 -20.33 -1.35 0.68
C TYR A 194 -21.48 -2.29 1.09
N TRP A 195 -21.19 -3.59 1.22
CA TRP A 195 -22.19 -4.60 1.58
C TRP A 195 -22.69 -4.42 3.02
N THR A 196 -21.79 -4.14 3.97
CA THR A 196 -22.15 -3.86 5.36
C THR A 196 -23.10 -2.67 5.47
N ARG A 197 -22.82 -1.57 4.76
CA ARG A 197 -23.69 -0.38 4.76
C ARG A 197 -25.00 -0.62 4.02
N TYR A 198 -25.01 -1.42 2.95
CA TYR A 198 -26.22 -1.82 2.22
C TYR A 198 -27.16 -2.66 3.11
N CYS A 199 -26.66 -3.72 3.75
CA CYS A 199 -27.44 -4.54 4.69
C CYS A 199 -27.98 -3.74 5.88
N LYS A 200 -27.20 -2.80 6.41
CA LYS A 200 -27.62 -1.88 7.49
C LYS A 200 -28.84 -1.05 7.10
N LEU A 201 -28.85 -0.51 5.88
CA LEU A 201 -29.94 0.32 5.37
C LEU A 201 -31.21 -0.51 5.14
N ILE A 202 -31.09 -1.70 4.52
CA ILE A 202 -32.20 -2.65 4.38
C ILE A 202 -32.80 -3.03 5.75
N ALA A 203 -31.97 -3.34 6.75
CA ALA A 203 -32.42 -3.70 8.09
C ALA A 203 -33.22 -2.57 8.76
N VAL A 204 -32.77 -1.31 8.61
CA VAL A 204 -33.50 -0.13 9.12
C VAL A 204 -34.83 0.05 8.38
N THR A 205 -34.86 -0.08 7.05
CA THR A 205 -36.09 0.02 6.26
C THR A 205 -37.12 -1.05 6.64
N LEU A 206 -36.70 -2.33 6.73
CA LEU A 206 -37.59 -3.43 7.11
C LEU A 206 -38.14 -3.27 8.53
N PHE A 207 -37.30 -2.83 9.49
CA PHE A 207 -37.73 -2.56 10.86
C PHE A 207 -38.73 -1.39 10.94
N ALA A 208 -38.52 -0.33 10.14
CA ALA A 208 -39.44 0.81 10.07
C ALA A 208 -40.82 0.41 9.50
N VAL A 209 -40.86 -0.36 8.42
CA VAL A 209 -42.10 -0.92 7.85
C VAL A 209 -42.82 -1.79 8.89
N HIS A 210 -42.12 -2.77 9.45
CA HIS A 210 -42.71 -3.70 10.41
C HIS A 210 -43.28 -2.98 11.63
N SER A 211 -42.54 -2.01 12.20
CA SER A 211 -42.98 -1.25 13.36
C SER A 211 -44.19 -0.36 13.04
N ALA A 212 -44.19 0.33 11.89
CA ALA A 212 -45.28 1.21 11.49
C ALA A 212 -46.56 0.41 11.17
N GLY A 213 -46.46 -0.70 10.43
CA GLY A 213 -47.58 -1.59 10.17
C GLY A 213 -48.19 -2.16 11.47
N CYS A 214 -47.36 -2.66 12.39
CA CYS A 214 -47.84 -3.16 13.68
C CYS A 214 -48.52 -2.06 14.51
N PHE A 215 -47.94 -0.85 14.58
CA PHE A 215 -48.55 0.27 15.31
C PHE A 215 -49.88 0.73 14.68
N TYR A 216 -49.98 0.72 13.35
CA TYR A 216 -51.22 1.08 12.65
C TYR A 216 -52.33 0.02 12.81
N TYR A 217 -51.95 -1.25 12.90
CA TYR A 217 -52.87 -2.31 13.32
C TYR A 217 -53.32 -2.12 14.77
N TRP A 218 -52.40 -1.85 15.70
CA TRP A 218 -52.71 -1.56 17.09
C TRP A 218 -53.70 -0.39 17.22
N LEU A 219 -53.50 0.70 16.46
CA LEU A 219 -54.37 1.87 16.47
C LEU A 219 -55.83 1.53 16.08
N ALA A 220 -56.03 0.70 15.05
CA ALA A 220 -57.35 0.19 14.68
C ALA A 220 -57.88 -0.87 15.68
N ALA A 221 -57.00 -1.70 16.23
CA ALA A 221 -57.33 -2.74 17.20
C ALA A 221 -57.85 -2.15 18.53
N SER A 222 -57.27 -1.04 18.98
CA SER A 222 -57.66 -0.31 20.19
C SER A 222 -58.76 0.73 19.96
N HIS A 223 -59.19 0.99 18.70
CA HIS A 223 -60.31 1.88 18.45
C HIS A 223 -61.65 1.26 18.91
N GLY A 224 -62.48 2.07 19.57
CA GLY A 224 -63.73 1.65 20.21
C GLY A 224 -64.84 1.24 19.24
N GLN A 225 -64.86 1.81 18.03
CA GLN A 225 -65.72 1.39 16.93
C GLN A 225 -64.85 0.72 15.86
N PRO A 226 -64.74 -0.62 15.83
CA PRO A 226 -63.79 -1.31 14.95
C PRO A 226 -64.04 -1.08 13.46
N GLU A 227 -65.29 -0.88 13.05
CA GLU A 227 -65.71 -0.64 11.67
C GLU A 227 -65.21 0.72 11.13
N ASN A 228 -65.09 1.73 12.00
CA ASN A 228 -64.62 3.08 11.65
C ASN A 228 -63.08 3.18 11.65
N THR A 229 -62.42 2.22 10.99
CA THR A 229 -60.96 2.10 10.89
C THR A 229 -60.51 1.74 9.48
N TRP A 230 -59.24 1.98 9.18
CA TRP A 230 -58.62 1.72 7.86
C TRP A 230 -58.74 0.27 7.34
N ILE A 231 -58.93 -0.69 8.24
CA ILE A 231 -59.12 -2.12 7.93
C ILE A 231 -60.56 -2.59 8.17
N GLY A 232 -61.24 -2.07 9.20
CA GLY A 232 -62.59 -2.47 9.56
C GLY A 232 -63.68 -2.01 8.60
N SER A 233 -63.39 -0.98 7.79
CA SER A 233 -64.26 -0.51 6.69
C SER A 233 -64.33 -1.49 5.51
N LEU A 234 -63.29 -2.32 5.34
CA LEU A 234 -63.16 -3.30 4.26
C LEU A 234 -63.33 -4.76 4.77
N VAL A 235 -62.93 -5.03 6.01
CA VAL A 235 -62.97 -6.36 6.62
C VAL A 235 -63.64 -6.29 8.00
N HIS A 236 -64.95 -6.48 8.02
CA HIS A 236 -65.70 -6.70 9.26
C HIS A 236 -65.11 -7.90 10.05
N ASP A 237 -65.15 -7.78 11.38
CA ASP A 237 -64.58 -8.74 12.34
C ASP A 237 -63.06 -9.04 12.20
N PHE A 238 -62.26 -8.14 11.62
CA PHE A 238 -60.80 -8.35 11.49
C PHE A 238 -60.11 -8.76 12.81
N LYS A 239 -60.57 -8.24 13.96
CA LYS A 239 -60.10 -8.59 15.31
C LYS A 239 -60.28 -10.08 15.67
N HIS A 240 -61.21 -10.78 15.03
CA HIS A 240 -61.57 -12.19 15.25
C HIS A 240 -61.06 -13.13 14.14
N ARG A 241 -60.66 -12.60 12.98
CA ARG A 241 -59.98 -13.34 11.90
C ARG A 241 -58.58 -13.81 12.33
N ASN A 242 -57.95 -14.59 11.45
CA ASN A 242 -56.58 -15.09 11.63
C ASN A 242 -55.58 -13.91 11.72
N ILE A 243 -54.63 -13.98 12.67
CA ILE A 243 -53.54 -13.02 12.88
C ILE A 243 -52.76 -12.73 11.59
N TRP A 244 -52.54 -13.76 10.77
CA TRP A 244 -51.86 -13.62 9.47
C TRP A 244 -52.59 -12.67 8.50
N LEU A 245 -53.92 -12.57 8.58
CA LEU A 245 -54.68 -11.62 7.77
C LEU A 245 -54.32 -10.19 8.17
N GLY A 246 -54.47 -9.86 9.46
CA GLY A 246 -54.17 -8.54 10.02
C GLY A 246 -52.72 -8.12 9.76
N TYR A 247 -51.75 -9.01 9.99
CA TYR A 247 -50.34 -8.75 9.71
C TYR A 247 -50.07 -8.49 8.22
N THR A 248 -50.66 -9.30 7.31
CA THR A 248 -50.48 -9.12 5.86
C THR A 248 -51.01 -7.77 5.37
N TYR A 249 -52.24 -7.40 5.76
CA TYR A 249 -52.82 -6.09 5.39
C TYR A 249 -51.98 -4.92 5.94
N SER A 250 -51.48 -5.03 7.17
CA SER A 250 -50.71 -3.97 7.82
C SER A 250 -49.31 -3.79 7.24
N MET A 251 -48.64 -4.89 6.88
CA MET A 251 -47.36 -4.86 6.16
C MET A 251 -47.54 -4.30 4.75
N TYR A 252 -48.59 -4.72 4.02
CA TYR A 252 -48.91 -4.21 2.69
C TYR A 252 -49.18 -2.69 2.71
N TRP A 253 -50.07 -2.21 3.61
CA TRP A 253 -50.33 -0.78 3.80
C TRP A 253 -49.03 0.00 4.09
N SER A 254 -48.19 -0.51 5.00
CA SER A 254 -46.96 0.18 5.40
C SER A 254 -45.93 0.24 4.28
N ILE A 255 -45.79 -0.85 3.49
CA ILE A 255 -44.92 -0.86 2.30
C ILE A 255 -45.43 0.14 1.26
N VAL A 256 -46.70 0.06 0.87
CA VAL A 256 -47.32 0.93 -0.16
C VAL A 256 -47.25 2.41 0.22
N THR A 257 -47.32 2.73 1.52
CA THR A 257 -47.20 4.10 2.05
C THR A 257 -45.75 4.56 2.16
N LEU A 258 -44.79 3.67 2.46
CA LEU A 258 -43.36 3.99 2.48
C LEU A 258 -42.79 4.19 1.08
N THR A 259 -43.15 3.33 0.12
CA THR A 259 -42.71 3.41 -1.28
C THR A 259 -43.45 4.48 -2.08
N THR A 260 -44.33 5.25 -1.43
CA THR A 260 -45.12 6.34 -2.04
C THR A 260 -45.97 5.89 -3.24
N VAL A 261 -46.41 4.63 -3.26
CA VAL A 261 -47.26 4.06 -4.32
C VAL A 261 -48.74 4.40 -4.09
N GLY A 262 -49.20 4.33 -2.84
CA GLY A 262 -50.49 4.92 -2.40
C GLY A 262 -51.74 4.52 -3.20
N TYR A 263 -52.02 3.22 -3.39
CA TYR A 263 -53.19 2.75 -4.16
C TYR A 263 -54.56 3.26 -3.68
N GLY A 264 -54.68 3.70 -2.42
CA GLY A 264 -55.91 4.30 -1.86
C GLY A 264 -56.96 3.29 -1.37
N ASP A 265 -56.75 2.01 -1.62
CA ASP A 265 -57.51 0.87 -1.11
C ASP A 265 -57.56 0.79 0.43
N LEU A 266 -56.45 1.15 1.09
CA LEU A 266 -56.31 1.20 2.54
C LEU A 266 -55.94 2.62 2.99
N HIS A 267 -56.92 3.36 3.49
CA HIS A 267 -56.77 4.77 3.87
C HIS A 267 -57.32 5.06 5.27
N ALA A 268 -56.87 6.16 5.89
CA ALA A 268 -57.29 6.55 7.23
C ALA A 268 -58.74 7.05 7.26
N VAL A 269 -59.58 6.41 8.08
CA VAL A 269 -61.00 6.76 8.25
C VAL A 269 -61.16 7.75 9.40
N ASN A 270 -60.65 7.43 10.58
CA ASN A 270 -60.80 8.25 11.77
C ASN A 270 -59.67 9.30 11.94
N THR A 271 -59.88 10.27 12.83
CA THR A 271 -58.95 11.39 13.05
C THR A 271 -57.60 10.94 13.62
N GLY A 272 -57.57 9.87 14.42
CA GLY A 272 -56.32 9.31 14.98
C GLY A 272 -55.43 8.72 13.89
N GLU A 273 -56.00 7.90 13.01
CA GLU A 273 -55.32 7.36 11.82
C GLU A 273 -54.84 8.48 10.89
N LYS A 274 -55.64 9.54 10.70
CA LYS A 274 -55.25 10.69 9.86
C LYS A 274 -54.02 11.41 10.43
N ILE A 275 -53.98 11.64 11.74
CA ILE A 275 -52.81 12.25 12.41
C ILE A 275 -51.58 11.32 12.31
N PHE A 276 -51.74 10.03 12.58
CA PHE A 276 -50.64 9.07 12.46
C PHE A 276 -50.08 9.01 11.03
N ASN A 277 -50.94 8.97 10.01
CA ASN A 277 -50.50 8.90 8.61
C ASN A 277 -49.80 10.18 8.17
N MET A 278 -50.21 11.37 8.63
CA MET A 278 -49.47 12.61 8.37
C MET A 278 -48.05 12.57 8.94
N LEU A 279 -47.88 12.08 10.17
CA LEU A 279 -46.56 11.91 10.79
C LEU A 279 -45.72 10.83 10.09
N TYR A 280 -46.34 9.71 9.71
CA TYR A 280 -45.65 8.61 9.02
C TYR A 280 -45.22 9.00 7.61
N MET A 281 -46.04 9.74 6.84
CA MET A 281 -45.65 10.25 5.52
C MET A 281 -44.48 11.24 5.61
N LEU A 282 -44.46 12.13 6.62
CA LEU A 282 -43.34 13.03 6.86
C LEU A 282 -42.04 12.26 7.19
N PHE A 283 -42.14 11.22 8.03
CA PHE A 283 -41.03 10.31 8.31
C PHE A 283 -40.55 9.56 7.05
N ASN A 284 -41.47 9.08 6.20
CA ASN A 284 -41.15 8.35 4.97
C ASN A 284 -40.40 9.22 3.96
N ILE A 285 -40.78 10.50 3.81
CA ILE A 285 -40.03 11.47 2.98
C ILE A 285 -38.59 11.61 3.49
N SER A 286 -38.39 11.76 4.81
CA SER A 286 -37.07 11.87 5.42
C SER A 286 -36.24 10.58 5.29
N LEU A 287 -36.85 9.41 5.49
CA LEU A 287 -36.20 8.11 5.37
C LEU A 287 -35.79 7.83 3.91
N THR A 288 -36.67 8.10 2.93
CA THR A 288 -36.37 7.92 1.51
C THR A 288 -35.25 8.86 1.04
N ALA A 289 -35.25 10.13 1.47
CA ALA A 289 -34.14 11.05 1.20
C ALA A 289 -32.80 10.54 1.80
N TYR A 290 -32.82 10.01 3.03
CA TYR A 290 -31.65 9.40 3.65
C TYR A 290 -31.16 8.16 2.89
N LEU A 291 -32.06 7.27 2.46
CA LEU A 291 -31.72 6.08 1.68
C LEU A 291 -31.06 6.45 0.34
N ILE A 292 -31.67 7.38 -0.41
CA ILE A 292 -31.13 7.88 -1.68
C ILE A 292 -29.74 8.50 -1.47
N GLY A 293 -29.57 9.40 -0.49
CA GLY A 293 -28.29 10.03 -0.20
C GLY A 293 -27.18 9.03 0.17
N ASN A 294 -27.51 7.95 0.88
CA ASN A 294 -26.57 6.87 1.18
C ASN A 294 -26.22 6.03 -0.06
N MET A 295 -27.20 5.70 -0.91
CA MET A 295 -26.97 4.94 -2.15
C MET A 295 -26.10 5.73 -3.13
N THR A 296 -26.40 7.01 -3.36
CA THR A 296 -25.59 7.88 -4.22
C THR A 296 -24.14 7.96 -3.76
N ASN A 297 -23.90 8.09 -2.45
CA ASN A 297 -22.54 8.14 -1.88
C ASN A 297 -21.76 6.82 -2.15
N LEU A 298 -22.39 5.66 -1.95
CA LEU A 298 -21.80 4.36 -2.26
C LEU A 298 -21.50 4.20 -3.77
N ILE A 299 -22.42 4.63 -4.64
CA ILE A 299 -22.25 4.54 -6.10
C ILE A 299 -21.11 5.46 -6.58
N VAL A 300 -21.04 6.70 -6.08
CA VAL A 300 -19.98 7.66 -6.42
C VAL A 300 -18.60 7.11 -6.03
N HIS A 301 -18.43 6.57 -4.81
CA HIS A 301 -17.17 5.96 -4.41
C HIS A 301 -16.79 4.72 -5.25
N SER A 302 -17.77 3.88 -5.60
CA SER A 302 -17.54 2.70 -6.45
C SER A 302 -17.11 3.08 -7.88
N ALA A 303 -17.67 4.15 -8.44
CA ALA A 303 -17.39 4.62 -9.79
C ALA A 303 -16.19 5.57 -9.91
N ALA A 304 -15.70 6.14 -8.81
CA ALA A 304 -14.67 7.19 -8.77
C ALA A 304 -13.41 6.85 -9.60
N ARG A 305 -12.91 5.60 -9.54
CA ARG A 305 -11.74 5.16 -10.31
C ARG A 305 -12.00 5.20 -11.82
N THR A 306 -13.18 4.75 -12.25
CA THR A 306 -13.58 4.72 -13.66
C THR A 306 -13.81 6.13 -14.19
N PHE A 307 -14.32 7.05 -13.37
CA PHE A 307 -14.41 8.47 -13.71
C PHE A 307 -13.01 9.10 -13.84
N ALA A 308 -12.11 8.89 -12.87
CA ALA A 308 -10.75 9.42 -12.94
C ALA A 308 -9.95 8.91 -14.16
N MET A 309 -10.14 7.64 -14.55
CA MET A 309 -9.55 7.08 -15.77
C MET A 309 -10.12 7.76 -17.04
N ARG A 310 -11.44 7.92 -17.14
CA ARG A 310 -12.09 8.56 -18.28
C ARG A 310 -11.73 10.04 -18.40
N ASP A 311 -11.68 10.74 -17.28
CA ASP A 311 -11.33 12.16 -17.24
C ASP A 311 -9.87 12.38 -17.71
N ALA A 312 -8.91 11.62 -17.17
CA ALA A 312 -7.51 11.68 -17.63
C ALA A 312 -7.35 11.36 -19.13
N ILE A 313 -8.11 10.40 -19.66
CA ILE A 313 -8.15 10.10 -21.10
C ILE A 313 -8.71 11.29 -21.90
N ASN A 314 -9.81 11.91 -21.43
CA ASN A 314 -10.42 13.07 -22.08
C ASN A 314 -9.48 14.29 -22.06
N GLN A 315 -8.77 14.54 -20.95
CA GLN A 315 -7.76 15.60 -20.87
C GLN A 315 -6.66 15.42 -21.92
N ILE A 316 -6.19 14.18 -22.14
CA ILE A 316 -5.17 13.86 -23.16
C ILE A 316 -5.69 14.01 -24.58
N LEU A 317 -6.92 13.56 -24.86
CA LEU A 317 -7.57 13.77 -26.16
C LEU A 317 -7.76 15.26 -26.47
N ASN A 318 -8.09 16.07 -25.46
CA ASN A 318 -8.25 17.51 -25.58
C ASN A 318 -6.89 18.21 -25.77
N TYR A 319 -5.84 17.80 -25.06
CA TYR A 319 -4.48 18.30 -25.25
C TYR A 319 -3.95 17.99 -26.66
N GLY A 320 -4.08 16.73 -27.09
CA GLY A 320 -3.63 16.26 -28.40
C GLY A 320 -4.35 16.95 -29.56
N SER A 321 -5.67 17.12 -29.46
CA SER A 321 -6.45 17.81 -30.50
C SER A 321 -6.19 19.32 -30.53
N LYS A 322 -6.14 19.99 -29.38
CA LYS A 322 -5.84 21.44 -29.27
C LYS A 322 -4.48 21.79 -29.85
N ASN A 323 -3.46 20.95 -29.60
CA ASN A 323 -2.10 21.16 -30.06
C ASN A 323 -1.80 20.49 -31.42
N ARG A 324 -2.81 19.89 -32.07
CA ARG A 324 -2.71 19.20 -33.38
C ARG A 324 -1.60 18.14 -33.44
N LEU A 325 -1.43 17.36 -32.37
CA LEU A 325 -0.40 16.32 -32.29
C LEU A 325 -0.62 15.20 -33.32
N PRO A 326 0.44 14.60 -33.89
CA PRO A 326 0.34 13.45 -34.77
C PRO A 326 -0.39 12.26 -34.13
N GLU A 327 -1.09 11.47 -34.94
CA GLU A 327 -1.93 10.38 -34.46
C GLU A 327 -1.16 9.31 -33.68
N GLY A 328 0.03 8.90 -34.14
CA GLY A 328 0.87 7.93 -33.43
C GLY A 328 1.29 8.40 -32.02
N LEU A 329 1.58 9.69 -31.85
CA LEU A 329 1.91 10.26 -30.54
C LEU A 329 0.67 10.27 -29.63
N ARG A 330 -0.50 10.62 -30.18
CA ARG A 330 -1.79 10.52 -29.47
C ARG A 330 -2.09 9.08 -29.02
N GLU A 331 -1.85 8.09 -29.87
CA GLU A 331 -1.98 6.67 -29.53
C GLU A 331 -1.01 6.23 -28.44
N GLN A 332 0.27 6.64 -28.51
CA GLN A 332 1.27 6.36 -27.46
C GLN A 332 0.85 6.95 -26.10
N MET A 333 0.41 8.21 -26.05
CA MET A 333 -0.09 8.85 -24.83
C MET A 333 -1.28 8.08 -24.23
N LEU A 334 -2.24 7.68 -25.08
CA LEU A 334 -3.40 6.89 -24.66
C LEU A 334 -3.03 5.49 -24.18
N ALA A 335 -2.13 4.80 -24.88
CA ALA A 335 -1.66 3.46 -24.53
C ALA A 335 -0.89 3.46 -23.21
N HIS A 336 0.01 4.42 -23.00
CA HIS A 336 0.71 4.62 -21.73
C HIS A 336 -0.28 4.83 -20.59
N MET A 337 -1.28 5.70 -20.76
CA MET A 337 -2.21 6.03 -19.69
C MET A 337 -3.25 4.93 -19.43
N GLN A 338 -3.71 4.21 -20.45
CA GLN A 338 -4.50 2.99 -20.26
C GLN A 338 -3.70 1.91 -19.52
N LEU A 339 -2.40 1.75 -19.82
CA LEU A 339 -1.55 0.86 -19.03
C LEU A 339 -1.45 1.37 -17.60
N LYS A 340 -1.14 2.66 -17.37
CA LYS A 340 -1.00 3.28 -16.05
C LYS A 340 -2.25 3.14 -15.16
N PHE A 341 -3.45 3.07 -15.75
CA PHE A 341 -4.68 2.78 -15.00
C PHE A 341 -4.95 1.27 -14.80
N LYS A 342 -4.42 0.38 -15.65
CA LYS A 342 -4.43 -1.08 -15.41
C LYS A 342 -3.40 -1.47 -14.35
N THR A 343 -2.17 -0.96 -14.45
CA THR A 343 -1.11 -1.12 -13.44
C THR A 343 -1.32 -0.21 -12.21
N ALA A 344 -2.37 0.61 -12.16
CA ALA A 344 -2.74 1.34 -10.95
C ALA A 344 -3.13 0.40 -9.79
N GLU A 345 -3.61 -0.81 -10.09
CA GLU A 345 -3.83 -1.87 -9.09
C GLU A 345 -2.51 -2.45 -8.56
N LEU A 346 -1.41 -2.23 -9.28
CA LEU A 346 -0.04 -2.63 -8.97
C LEU A 346 0.83 -1.43 -8.55
N LYS A 347 0.24 -0.34 -8.02
CA LYS A 347 0.96 0.86 -7.53
C LYS A 347 1.78 0.54 -6.27
N GLN A 348 2.92 -0.11 -6.45
CA GLN A 348 3.82 -0.49 -5.38
C GLN A 348 4.36 0.75 -4.66
N GLU A 349 4.84 1.78 -5.38
CA GLU A 349 5.45 2.97 -4.76
C GLU A 349 4.52 3.68 -3.77
N ALA A 350 3.35 4.17 -4.19
CA ALA A 350 2.43 4.89 -3.30
C ALA A 350 1.91 4.06 -2.10
N VAL A 351 1.91 2.73 -2.22
CA VAL A 351 1.58 1.82 -1.10
C VAL A 351 2.79 1.66 -0.16
N LEU A 352 4.01 1.58 -0.71
CA LEU A 352 5.27 1.44 0.04
C LEU A 352 5.79 2.75 0.66
N GLU A 353 5.44 3.92 0.11
CA GLU A 353 5.74 5.25 0.66
C GLU A 353 5.15 5.44 2.05
N ASN A 354 3.96 4.89 2.29
CA ASN A 354 3.26 4.91 3.58
C ASN A 354 3.83 3.90 4.59
N LEU A 355 4.87 3.12 4.23
CA LEU A 355 5.49 2.12 5.11
C LEU A 355 6.88 2.59 5.60
N PRO A 356 7.26 2.28 6.86
CA PRO A 356 8.61 2.52 7.37
C PRO A 356 9.71 1.94 6.47
N LYS A 357 10.88 2.61 6.38
CA LYS A 357 11.99 2.19 5.49
C LYS A 357 12.37 0.71 5.67
N ALA A 358 12.34 0.17 6.89
CA ALA A 358 12.61 -1.25 7.16
C ALA A 358 11.63 -2.22 6.48
N ILE A 359 10.33 -1.89 6.42
CA ILE A 359 9.33 -2.73 5.75
C ILE A 359 9.47 -2.61 4.23
N ARG A 360 9.64 -1.38 3.72
CA ARG A 360 9.90 -1.12 2.29
C ARG A 360 11.17 -1.82 1.80
N SER A 361 12.24 -1.78 2.58
CA SER A 361 13.49 -2.51 2.36
C SER A 361 13.26 -4.03 2.30
N SER A 362 12.57 -4.61 3.29
CA SER A 362 12.26 -6.04 3.32
C SER A 362 11.42 -6.51 2.12
N VAL A 363 10.46 -5.70 1.68
CA VAL A 363 9.69 -5.98 0.45
C VAL A 363 10.55 -5.89 -0.80
N ALA A 364 11.40 -4.87 -0.93
CA ALA A 364 12.31 -4.75 -2.08
C ALA A 364 13.32 -5.91 -2.15
N GLN A 365 13.89 -6.32 -1.00
CA GLN A 365 14.71 -7.52 -0.87
C GLN A 365 13.98 -8.76 -1.39
N HIS A 366 12.72 -8.99 -0.98
CA HIS A 366 11.96 -10.15 -1.43
C HIS A 366 11.63 -10.13 -2.93
N LEU A 367 11.45 -8.95 -3.53
CA LEU A 367 11.04 -8.81 -4.92
C LEU A 367 12.20 -8.80 -5.93
N PHE A 368 13.31 -8.11 -5.61
CA PHE A 368 14.31 -7.73 -6.62
C PHE A 368 15.72 -8.27 -6.39
N ARG A 369 16.02 -8.77 -5.18
CA ARG A 369 17.35 -9.31 -4.84
C ARG A 369 17.85 -10.35 -5.84
N ARG A 370 17.01 -11.34 -6.15
CA ARG A 370 17.33 -12.37 -7.15
C ARG A 370 17.54 -11.82 -8.56
N THR A 371 16.92 -10.71 -8.92
CA THR A 371 17.21 -10.05 -10.21
C THR A 371 18.59 -9.40 -10.18
N ALA A 372 18.93 -8.66 -9.11
CA ALA A 372 20.24 -8.06 -8.92
C ALA A 372 21.37 -9.11 -8.94
N GLU A 373 21.25 -10.19 -8.17
CA GLU A 373 22.22 -11.31 -8.09
C GLU A 373 22.51 -11.97 -9.45
N ASN A 374 21.53 -12.03 -10.36
CA ASN A 374 21.69 -12.65 -11.68
C ASN A 374 22.21 -11.66 -12.75
N THR A 375 22.11 -10.36 -12.50
CA THR A 375 22.51 -9.28 -13.42
C THR A 375 24.03 -9.29 -13.61
N TYR A 376 24.52 -9.15 -14.85
CA TYR A 376 25.95 -9.36 -15.16
C TYR A 376 26.90 -8.50 -14.30
N LEU A 377 26.51 -7.24 -14.04
CA LEU A 377 27.33 -6.24 -13.37
C LEU A 377 27.63 -6.57 -11.91
N PHE A 378 26.71 -7.27 -11.22
CA PHE A 378 26.77 -7.50 -9.77
C PHE A 378 27.18 -8.93 -9.39
N LYS A 379 27.70 -9.71 -10.34
CA LYS A 379 28.19 -11.08 -10.07
C LYS A 379 29.45 -11.03 -9.20
N GLY A 380 29.45 -11.80 -8.11
CA GLY A 380 30.57 -11.85 -7.15
C GLY A 380 30.64 -10.68 -6.16
N VAL A 381 29.68 -9.75 -6.20
CA VAL A 381 29.58 -8.62 -5.27
C VAL A 381 29.01 -9.06 -3.92
N SER A 382 29.38 -8.38 -2.84
CA SER A 382 28.99 -8.71 -1.47
C SER A 382 27.47 -8.67 -1.24
N GLU A 383 26.99 -9.60 -0.41
CA GLU A 383 25.58 -9.71 -0.03
C GLU A 383 25.05 -8.45 0.68
N ASP A 384 25.93 -7.70 1.35
CA ASP A 384 25.60 -6.43 2.01
C ASP A 384 25.48 -5.27 1.01
N PHE A 385 26.33 -5.22 -0.02
CA PHE A 385 26.17 -4.26 -1.11
C PHE A 385 24.88 -4.55 -1.90
N ILE A 386 24.60 -5.81 -2.25
CA ILE A 386 23.31 -6.22 -2.84
C ILE A 386 22.15 -5.85 -1.91
N ALA A 387 22.30 -6.04 -0.59
CA ALA A 387 21.28 -5.69 0.39
C ALA A 387 20.96 -4.18 0.37
N GLN A 388 21.98 -3.32 0.31
CA GLN A 388 21.82 -1.87 0.22
C GLN A 388 21.23 -1.44 -1.13
N LEU A 389 21.79 -1.95 -2.24
CA LEU A 389 21.48 -1.57 -3.63
C LEU A 389 19.98 -1.73 -3.92
N VAL A 390 19.44 -2.89 -3.53
CA VAL A 390 18.04 -3.26 -3.71
C VAL A 390 17.08 -2.40 -2.89
N THR A 391 17.53 -1.62 -1.89
CA THR A 391 16.64 -0.71 -1.14
C THR A 391 16.36 0.62 -1.80
N GLU A 392 17.21 1.05 -2.74
CA GLU A 392 17.02 2.30 -3.50
C GLU A 392 16.53 2.05 -4.95
N MET A 393 16.55 0.78 -5.39
CA MET A 393 15.90 0.30 -6.62
C MET A 393 14.39 0.64 -6.67
N LYS A 394 13.91 1.12 -7.82
CA LYS A 394 12.48 1.45 -8.08
C LYS A 394 11.93 0.64 -9.25
N ALA A 395 10.68 0.21 -9.19
CA ALA A 395 10.09 -0.69 -10.18
C ALA A 395 9.07 0.01 -11.09
N GLU A 396 9.30 -0.09 -12.40
CA GLU A 396 8.55 0.63 -13.43
C GLU A 396 8.06 -0.32 -14.54
N TYR A 397 6.97 0.08 -15.22
CA TYR A 397 6.30 -0.75 -16.23
C TYR A 397 6.08 0.04 -17.52
N PHE A 398 6.68 -0.42 -18.62
CA PHE A 398 6.60 0.25 -19.92
C PHE A 398 5.71 -0.53 -20.90
N PRO A 399 4.76 0.14 -21.61
CA PRO A 399 3.97 -0.48 -22.68
C PRO A 399 4.86 -0.89 -23.86
N PRO A 400 4.42 -1.80 -24.76
CA PRO A 400 5.11 -2.04 -26.03
C PRO A 400 5.21 -0.79 -26.90
N LYS A 401 6.25 -0.71 -27.74
CA LYS A 401 6.55 0.38 -28.69
C LYS A 401 6.76 1.76 -28.05
N VAL A 402 7.18 1.78 -26.79
CA VAL A 402 7.64 2.98 -26.08
C VAL A 402 9.16 2.96 -26.00
N GLU A 403 9.79 4.07 -26.36
CA GLU A 403 11.20 4.35 -26.09
C GLU A 403 11.38 4.67 -24.62
N VAL A 404 12.27 3.93 -23.97
CA VAL A 404 12.61 4.04 -22.53
C VAL A 404 13.86 4.89 -22.34
N ILE A 405 14.74 4.86 -23.33
CA ILE A 405 15.99 5.62 -23.42
C ILE A 405 16.08 6.18 -24.84
N LEU A 406 16.47 7.44 -24.99
CA LEU A 406 16.70 8.10 -26.28
C LEU A 406 18.20 8.31 -26.52
N GLN A 407 18.65 8.03 -27.75
CA GLN A 407 20.02 8.30 -28.18
C GLN A 407 20.36 9.80 -28.03
N ASN A 408 21.55 10.07 -27.51
CA ASN A 408 22.07 11.40 -27.15
C ASN A 408 21.37 12.13 -25.98
N GLU A 409 20.50 11.47 -25.21
CA GLU A 409 19.99 12.06 -23.96
C GLU A 409 20.99 11.92 -22.79
N ILE A 410 20.84 12.74 -21.76
CA ILE A 410 21.73 12.73 -20.58
C ILE A 410 21.43 11.50 -19.70
N ALA A 411 22.46 10.71 -19.38
CA ALA A 411 22.32 9.50 -18.58
C ALA A 411 22.05 9.77 -17.08
N THR A 412 20.78 9.94 -16.71
CA THR A 412 20.33 10.15 -15.31
C THR A 412 20.22 8.85 -14.51
N ASP A 413 19.77 7.77 -15.15
CA ASP A 413 19.45 6.49 -14.54
C ASP A 413 19.78 5.34 -15.50
N PHE A 414 19.87 4.12 -14.96
CA PHE A 414 19.93 2.88 -15.76
C PHE A 414 18.90 1.85 -15.29
N TYR A 415 18.65 0.85 -16.14
CA TYR A 415 17.54 -0.08 -16.00
C TYR A 415 18.00 -1.54 -16.04
N ILE A 416 17.44 -2.37 -15.16
CA ILE A 416 17.59 -3.83 -15.17
C ILE A 416 16.26 -4.44 -15.60
N LEU A 417 16.25 -5.30 -16.61
CA LEU A 417 15.01 -5.93 -17.07
C LEU A 417 14.61 -7.09 -16.16
N VAL A 418 13.48 -6.96 -15.46
CA VAL A 418 12.89 -8.06 -14.69
C VAL A 418 12.18 -9.02 -15.63
N SER A 419 11.31 -8.48 -16.48
CA SER A 419 10.56 -9.26 -17.47
C SER A 419 10.18 -8.39 -18.67
N GLY A 420 9.90 -9.02 -19.82
CA GLY A 420 9.59 -8.31 -21.06
C GLY A 420 10.65 -8.52 -22.13
N ALA A 421 10.86 -7.52 -22.98
CA ALA A 421 11.96 -7.46 -23.95
C ALA A 421 12.04 -6.04 -24.55
N VAL A 422 13.26 -5.53 -24.69
CA VAL A 422 13.56 -4.30 -25.43
C VAL A 422 14.49 -4.61 -26.61
N ASP A 423 14.36 -3.85 -27.68
CA ASP A 423 15.22 -3.87 -28.84
C ASP A 423 16.12 -2.60 -28.78
N ILE A 424 17.43 -2.74 -28.99
CA ILE A 424 18.42 -1.63 -29.00
C ILE A 424 18.59 -1.11 -30.44
N LEU A 425 18.50 0.21 -30.61
CA LEU A 425 18.46 0.91 -31.88
C LEU A 425 19.50 2.04 -31.92
N THR A 426 20.03 2.34 -33.11
CA THR A 426 20.79 3.58 -33.40
C THR A 426 20.18 4.29 -34.61
N TYR A 427 20.24 5.62 -34.64
CA TYR A 427 19.79 6.46 -35.75
C TYR A 427 21.00 6.93 -36.59
N LYS A 428 21.33 6.17 -37.65
CA LYS A 428 22.38 6.57 -38.61
C LYS A 428 21.76 7.16 -39.87
N ASN A 429 22.24 8.33 -40.30
CA ASN A 429 21.85 8.99 -41.55
C ASN A 429 20.32 9.14 -41.75
N GLY A 430 19.57 9.36 -40.66
CA GLY A 430 18.10 9.45 -40.67
C GLY A 430 17.37 8.10 -40.76
N THR A 431 18.07 6.98 -40.60
CA THR A 431 17.49 5.62 -40.64
C THR A 431 17.70 4.88 -39.30
N GLU A 432 16.69 4.13 -38.87
CA GLU A 432 16.78 3.24 -37.71
C GLU A 432 17.55 1.96 -38.06
N GLN A 433 18.57 1.64 -37.27
CA GLN A 433 19.30 0.37 -37.35
C GLN A 433 19.12 -0.41 -36.05
N PHE A 434 18.76 -1.69 -36.17
CA PHE A 434 18.61 -2.61 -35.03
C PHE A 434 19.94 -3.30 -34.72
N LEU A 435 20.42 -3.16 -33.49
CA LEU A 435 21.73 -3.65 -33.06
C LEU A 435 21.61 -4.97 -32.29
N SER A 436 20.74 -5.02 -31.28
CA SER A 436 20.57 -6.17 -30.40
C SER A 436 19.22 -6.16 -29.70
N LYS A 437 18.93 -7.21 -28.92
CA LYS A 437 17.70 -7.35 -28.14
C LYS A 437 18.04 -7.86 -26.75
N LEU A 438 17.46 -7.25 -25.74
CA LEU A 438 17.64 -7.60 -24.33
C LEU A 438 16.42 -8.36 -23.79
N GLY A 439 16.68 -9.27 -22.86
CA GLY A 439 15.76 -10.21 -22.22
C GLY A 439 15.53 -9.89 -20.74
N SER A 440 15.69 -10.89 -19.87
CA SER A 440 15.52 -10.78 -18.41
C SER A 440 16.88 -10.96 -17.75
N ALA A 441 17.15 -10.19 -16.70
CA ALA A 441 18.47 -9.98 -16.06
C ALA A 441 19.53 -9.25 -16.92
N ASP A 442 19.14 -8.79 -18.12
CA ASP A 442 19.93 -7.86 -18.93
C ASP A 442 19.75 -6.41 -18.46
N MET A 443 20.69 -5.53 -18.84
CA MET A 443 20.71 -4.11 -18.46
C MET A 443 20.58 -3.18 -19.67
N ALA A 444 20.11 -1.96 -19.44
CA ALA A 444 20.07 -0.88 -20.43
C ALA A 444 20.38 0.48 -19.81
N GLY A 445 21.14 1.31 -20.53
CA GLY A 445 21.49 2.68 -20.14
C GLY A 445 22.69 2.81 -19.20
N GLU A 446 23.26 1.68 -18.76
CA GLU A 446 24.38 1.64 -17.83
C GLU A 446 25.68 2.18 -18.44
N ILE A 447 25.87 2.05 -19.76
CA ILE A 447 27.03 2.57 -20.48
C ILE A 447 27.12 4.10 -20.35
N GLY A 448 26.01 4.80 -20.56
CA GLY A 448 25.94 6.26 -20.38
C GLY A 448 26.23 6.69 -18.94
N VAL A 449 25.76 5.91 -17.96
CA VAL A 449 25.99 6.16 -16.53
C VAL A 449 27.46 5.92 -16.13
N PHE A 450 28.05 4.77 -16.47
CA PHE A 450 29.43 4.44 -16.10
C PHE A 450 30.46 5.36 -16.73
N PHE A 451 30.29 5.73 -18.00
CA PHE A 451 31.18 6.66 -18.68
C PHE A 451 30.81 8.13 -18.49
N ASN A 452 29.68 8.44 -17.83
CA ASN A 452 29.15 9.80 -17.71
C ASN A 452 29.14 10.51 -19.09
N ILE A 453 28.41 9.93 -20.03
CA ILE A 453 28.25 10.38 -21.43
C ILE A 453 26.75 10.38 -21.81
N PRO A 454 26.34 11.09 -22.88
CA PRO A 454 25.03 10.91 -23.47
C PRO A 454 24.78 9.46 -23.89
N GLN A 455 23.53 9.01 -23.84
CA GLN A 455 23.19 7.60 -24.09
C GLN A 455 23.49 7.22 -25.56
N PRO A 456 24.34 6.20 -25.82
CA PRO A 456 24.79 5.89 -27.18
C PRO A 456 23.72 5.23 -28.06
N PHE A 457 22.64 4.73 -27.47
CA PHE A 457 21.58 4.00 -28.17
C PHE A 457 20.18 4.42 -27.71
N THR A 458 19.21 4.31 -28.61
CA THR A 458 17.78 4.34 -28.27
C THR A 458 17.32 2.94 -27.85
N VAL A 459 16.58 2.82 -26.76
CA VAL A 459 16.09 1.54 -26.23
C VAL A 459 14.57 1.49 -26.29
N ARG A 460 14.02 0.67 -27.20
CA ARG A 460 12.58 0.61 -27.47
C ARG A 460 11.98 -0.71 -27.00
N THR A 461 10.90 -0.65 -26.23
CA THR A 461 10.15 -1.84 -25.79
C THR A 461 9.48 -2.57 -26.94
N ARG A 462 9.60 -3.91 -26.94
CA ARG A 462 8.94 -4.79 -27.91
C ARG A 462 7.63 -5.37 -27.39
N ARG A 463 7.56 -5.61 -26.08
CA ARG A 463 6.38 -6.09 -25.33
C ARG A 463 6.26 -5.32 -24.01
N LEU A 464 5.13 -5.46 -23.32
CA LEU A 464 5.00 -5.01 -21.93
C LEU A 464 6.22 -5.50 -21.14
N SER A 465 6.96 -4.57 -20.56
CA SER A 465 8.22 -4.85 -19.88
C SER A 465 8.23 -4.23 -18.48
N GLN A 466 8.66 -5.01 -17.50
CA GLN A 466 8.91 -4.58 -16.14
C GLN A 466 10.41 -4.39 -15.96
N VAL A 467 10.79 -3.20 -15.52
CA VAL A 467 12.19 -2.84 -15.29
C VAL A 467 12.37 -2.36 -13.86
N ILE A 468 13.58 -2.51 -13.35
CA ILE A 468 14.03 -1.84 -12.14
C ILE A 468 14.92 -0.68 -12.60
N ARG A 469 14.56 0.55 -12.24
CA ARG A 469 15.41 1.73 -12.40
C ARG A 469 16.29 1.91 -11.17
N LEU A 470 17.56 2.24 -11.39
CA LEU A 470 18.49 2.71 -10.37
C LEU A 470 19.12 4.03 -10.84
N SER A 471 19.23 5.00 -9.94
CA SER A 471 19.74 6.32 -10.31
C SER A 471 21.26 6.39 -10.32
N HIS A 472 21.81 7.15 -11.28
CA HIS A 472 23.25 7.42 -11.37
C HIS A 472 23.77 8.02 -10.06
N HIS A 473 23.04 8.99 -9.47
CA HIS A 473 23.40 9.60 -8.19
C HIS A 473 23.56 8.56 -7.08
N ASP A 474 22.50 7.78 -6.83
CA ASP A 474 22.43 6.85 -5.71
C ASP A 474 23.41 5.68 -5.90
N PHE A 475 23.56 5.19 -7.13
CA PHE A 475 24.55 4.20 -7.50
C PHE A 475 25.99 4.69 -7.30
N LYS A 476 26.30 5.93 -7.74
CA LYS A 476 27.62 6.55 -7.56
C LYS A 476 27.96 6.83 -6.09
N GLN A 477 26.97 7.14 -5.26
CA GLN A 477 27.15 7.27 -3.82
C GLN A 477 27.46 5.92 -3.14
N MET A 478 26.95 4.81 -3.69
CA MET A 478 27.29 3.45 -3.23
C MET A 478 28.63 2.93 -3.78
N LEU A 479 28.96 3.24 -5.02
CA LEU A 479 30.11 2.68 -5.74
C LEU A 479 31.44 3.35 -5.31
N GLN A 480 31.99 2.92 -4.17
CA GLN A 480 33.34 3.30 -3.76
C GLN A 480 34.38 2.56 -4.64
N PRO A 481 35.19 3.25 -5.46
CA PRO A 481 36.04 2.61 -6.48
C PRO A 481 37.21 1.80 -5.91
N HIS A 482 37.53 2.00 -4.63
CA HIS A 482 38.62 1.32 -3.93
C HIS A 482 38.16 0.13 -3.08
N SER A 483 36.84 -0.13 -2.96
CA SER A 483 36.34 -1.34 -2.31
C SER A 483 36.42 -2.55 -3.24
N GLU A 484 36.46 -3.76 -2.68
CA GLU A 484 36.46 -5.00 -3.48
C GLU A 484 35.19 -5.13 -4.33
N ASP A 485 34.04 -4.67 -3.81
CA ASP A 485 32.80 -4.60 -4.57
C ASP A 485 32.92 -3.64 -5.77
N GLY A 486 33.53 -2.47 -5.59
CA GLY A 486 33.77 -1.51 -6.66
C GLY A 486 34.69 -2.05 -7.75
N LYS A 487 35.81 -2.68 -7.36
CA LYS A 487 36.72 -3.37 -8.28
C LYS A 487 36.01 -4.48 -9.05
N THR A 488 35.20 -5.29 -8.36
CA THR A 488 34.43 -6.40 -8.96
C THR A 488 33.43 -5.90 -9.99
N ILE A 489 32.65 -4.85 -9.65
CA ILE A 489 31.70 -4.20 -10.56
C ILE A 489 32.40 -3.64 -11.81
N ILE A 490 33.53 -2.96 -11.64
CA ILE A 490 34.31 -2.41 -12.76
C ILE A 490 34.89 -3.54 -13.64
N SER A 491 35.37 -4.62 -13.04
CA SER A 491 35.87 -5.81 -13.76
C SER A 491 34.76 -6.47 -14.60
N ASN A 492 33.59 -6.71 -14.00
CA ASN A 492 32.40 -7.23 -14.69
C ASN A 492 31.99 -6.34 -15.88
N PHE A 493 32.02 -5.02 -15.71
CA PHE A 493 31.70 -4.05 -16.76
C PHE A 493 32.72 -4.08 -17.90
N ILE A 494 34.03 -4.09 -17.61
CA ILE A 494 35.08 -4.21 -18.63
C ILE A 494 35.00 -5.54 -19.37
N GLN A 495 34.66 -6.64 -18.69
CA GLN A 495 34.45 -7.94 -19.33
C GLN A 495 33.24 -7.93 -20.27
N TYR A 496 32.14 -7.27 -19.89
CA TYR A 496 30.97 -7.07 -20.74
C TYR A 496 31.29 -6.24 -21.99
N LEU A 497 32.01 -5.11 -21.85
CA LEU A 497 32.42 -4.28 -22.98
C LEU A 497 33.28 -5.05 -24.00
N LYS A 498 34.19 -5.92 -23.52
CA LYS A 498 34.97 -6.83 -24.39
C LYS A 498 34.13 -7.89 -25.12
N GLY A 499 32.90 -8.13 -24.68
CA GLY A 499 31.93 -9.04 -25.30
C GLY A 499 30.87 -8.37 -26.18
N LEU A 500 30.90 -7.04 -26.32
CA LEU A 500 29.97 -6.33 -27.21
C LEU A 500 30.27 -6.61 -28.69
N LYS A 501 29.22 -6.52 -29.51
CA LYS A 501 29.36 -6.53 -30.97
C LYS A 501 30.21 -5.34 -31.43
N GLN A 502 30.98 -5.53 -32.49
CA GLN A 502 31.75 -4.46 -33.12
C GLN A 502 30.87 -3.30 -33.62
N GLU A 503 29.70 -3.62 -34.19
CA GLU A 503 28.61 -2.68 -34.54
C GLU A 503 28.16 -1.75 -33.39
N MET A 504 28.34 -2.19 -32.13
CA MET A 504 27.99 -1.40 -30.93
C MET A 504 29.21 -0.68 -30.32
N LEU A 505 30.42 -1.19 -30.54
CA LEU A 505 31.67 -0.55 -30.10
C LEU A 505 32.02 0.66 -30.98
N GLU A 506 31.69 0.61 -32.27
CA GLU A 506 31.81 1.75 -33.20
C GLU A 506 30.98 2.97 -32.76
N GLU A 507 29.83 2.75 -32.12
CA GLU A 507 28.97 3.82 -31.60
C GLU A 507 29.49 4.45 -30.29
N ILE A 508 30.52 3.85 -29.67
CA ILE A 508 31.08 4.30 -28.40
C ILE A 508 32.58 4.58 -28.61
N PRO A 509 32.95 5.64 -29.36
CA PRO A 509 34.32 5.84 -29.87
C PRO A 509 35.41 5.84 -28.78
N TYR A 510 35.06 6.25 -27.56
CA TYR A 510 35.95 6.27 -26.41
C TYR A 510 36.28 4.85 -25.85
N VAL A 511 35.37 3.89 -25.96
CA VAL A 511 35.59 2.51 -25.46
C VAL A 511 36.65 1.78 -26.29
N THR A 512 36.69 2.03 -27.60
CA THR A 512 37.67 1.42 -28.52
C THR A 512 39.11 1.85 -28.19
N GLU A 513 39.35 3.12 -27.83
CA GLU A 513 40.65 3.55 -27.30
C GLU A 513 40.97 2.88 -25.94
N LEU A 514 40.01 2.88 -25.01
CA LEU A 514 40.22 2.42 -23.64
C LEU A 514 40.49 0.91 -23.56
N LEU A 515 39.83 0.11 -24.40
CA LEU A 515 40.11 -1.33 -24.52
C LEU A 515 41.49 -1.59 -25.17
N GLY A 516 41.91 -0.78 -26.15
CA GLY A 516 43.23 -0.90 -26.79
C GLY A 516 44.41 -0.58 -25.84
N GLY A 517 44.20 0.31 -24.87
CA GLY A 517 45.15 0.56 -23.80
C GLY A 517 45.33 -0.64 -22.86
N LEU A 518 44.25 -1.38 -22.59
CA LEU A 518 44.26 -2.55 -21.70
C LEU A 518 44.83 -3.83 -22.32
N THR A 519 45.04 -3.87 -23.64
CA THR A 519 45.61 -5.03 -24.35
C THR A 519 47.10 -4.92 -24.65
N THR A 520 47.72 -3.75 -24.46
CA THR A 520 49.10 -3.49 -24.91
C THR A 520 50.21 -3.81 -23.89
N GLU A 521 49.87 -4.19 -22.65
CA GLU A 521 50.87 -4.58 -21.63
C GLU A 521 51.24 -6.09 -21.60
N HIS A 522 50.69 -6.91 -22.51
CA HIS A 522 50.82 -8.37 -22.47
C HIS A 522 51.52 -9.03 -23.67
N THR A 523 52.57 -8.42 -24.25
CA THR A 523 53.49 -9.11 -25.18
C THR A 523 54.92 -8.55 -25.20
N VAL A 524 55.86 -9.28 -24.57
CA VAL A 524 57.30 -9.28 -24.92
C VAL A 524 57.81 -10.73 -24.83
N PRO A 525 58.63 -11.24 -25.77
CA PRO A 525 59.10 -12.63 -25.75
C PRO A 525 60.19 -12.90 -24.70
N ASN A 526 60.42 -14.18 -24.39
CA ASN A 526 61.35 -14.65 -23.37
C ASN A 526 62.52 -15.43 -24.00
N GLU A 527 63.76 -14.99 -23.76
CA GLU A 527 64.98 -15.78 -23.95
C GLU A 527 65.71 -15.83 -22.60
N GLY A 528 66.32 -16.98 -22.26
CA GLY A 528 66.85 -17.23 -20.91
C GLY A 528 68.20 -17.94 -20.87
N THR A 529 68.72 -18.12 -19.66
CA THR A 529 69.99 -18.80 -19.39
C THR A 529 69.91 -19.62 -18.09
N HIS A 530 70.82 -20.59 -17.91
CA HIS A 530 70.64 -21.73 -17.00
C HIS A 530 71.70 -21.83 -15.88
N ASN A 531 71.26 -22.29 -14.70
CA ASN A 531 72.03 -22.97 -13.63
C ASN A 531 73.09 -22.11 -12.86
N HIS A 532 73.70 -22.52 -11.73
CA HIS A 532 73.81 -23.82 -11.02
C HIS A 532 73.70 -23.72 -9.47
N GLU A 533 73.01 -24.71 -8.89
CA GLU A 533 73.23 -25.47 -7.62
C GLU A 533 73.61 -24.81 -6.25
N ALA A 534 73.16 -25.50 -5.17
CA ALA A 534 73.49 -25.30 -3.74
C ALA A 534 74.31 -26.53 -3.22
N PRO A 535 74.54 -26.89 -1.91
CA PRO A 535 73.61 -26.79 -0.74
C PRO A 535 74.20 -26.57 0.69
N SER A 536 73.31 -26.38 1.69
CA SER A 536 73.44 -26.71 3.15
C SER A 536 74.56 -26.04 3.99
N TYR A 537 74.48 -25.81 5.31
CA TYR A 537 73.49 -25.87 6.42
C TYR A 537 74.13 -25.04 7.57
N HIS A 538 73.50 -24.42 8.59
CA HIS A 538 72.14 -24.22 9.14
C HIS A 538 72.09 -22.73 9.64
N GLY A 539 71.03 -22.13 10.20
CA GLY A 539 69.66 -22.52 10.58
C GLY A 539 69.13 -21.53 11.64
N ASP A 540 67.79 -21.32 11.71
CA ASP A 540 67.06 -20.25 12.43
C ASP A 540 67.48 -18.81 12.05
N PRO A 541 66.52 -17.96 11.58
CA PRO A 541 65.65 -17.25 12.52
C PRO A 541 64.21 -16.97 12.00
N ASN A 542 63.48 -16.07 12.67
CA ASN A 542 62.20 -15.50 12.23
C ASN A 542 62.34 -14.52 11.03
N VAL A 543 61.18 -14.13 10.49
CA VAL A 543 60.87 -12.95 9.62
C VAL A 543 60.78 -13.23 8.10
N GLU A 544 59.89 -12.46 7.46
CA GLU A 544 59.66 -12.24 6.01
C GLU A 544 59.16 -13.41 5.14
N GLY A 545 57.86 -13.34 4.79
CA GLY A 545 57.33 -13.81 3.52
C GLY A 545 57.23 -12.62 2.56
N THR A 546 57.79 -12.76 1.36
CA THR A 546 58.00 -11.70 0.36
C THR A 546 56.75 -10.92 -0.05
N GLU A 547 56.92 -9.60 -0.24
CA GLU A 547 55.97 -8.76 -0.96
C GLU A 547 55.92 -9.14 -2.46
N GLU A 548 54.86 -9.82 -2.89
CA GLU A 548 54.48 -9.76 -4.30
C GLU A 548 53.96 -8.36 -4.62
N THR A 549 54.83 -7.54 -5.21
CA THR A 549 54.55 -6.15 -5.61
C THR A 549 53.62 -6.07 -6.82
N SER A 550 52.38 -6.55 -6.64
CA SER A 550 51.26 -6.21 -7.50
C SER A 550 51.14 -4.68 -7.55
N LYS A 551 51.51 -4.09 -8.70
CA LYS A 551 51.53 -2.63 -8.86
C LYS A 551 50.11 -2.11 -8.69
N SER A 552 49.92 -1.30 -7.65
CA SER A 552 48.64 -0.65 -7.35
C SER A 552 48.16 0.13 -8.57
N ILE A 553 47.04 -0.30 -9.16
CA ILE A 553 46.28 0.52 -10.09
C ILE A 553 45.58 1.58 -9.24
N THR A 554 46.15 2.78 -9.18
CA THR A 554 45.57 3.94 -8.49
C THR A 554 44.30 4.39 -9.21
N SER A 555 43.19 3.73 -8.89
CA SER A 555 41.87 3.90 -9.51
C SER A 555 41.12 5.15 -9.02
N THR A 556 41.80 6.30 -8.98
CA THR A 556 41.15 7.60 -8.85
C THR A 556 40.16 7.75 -10.00
N PHE A 557 38.89 8.11 -9.74
CA PHE A 557 37.96 8.43 -10.83
C PHE A 557 38.52 9.62 -11.62
N PHE A 558 39.05 9.36 -12.81
CA PHE A 558 39.73 10.37 -13.62
C PHE A 558 38.79 11.54 -13.92
N ILE A 559 39.17 12.73 -13.47
CA ILE A 559 38.66 13.98 -14.02
C ILE A 559 39.04 13.98 -15.50
N ARG A 560 38.11 14.33 -16.38
CA ARG A 560 38.37 14.39 -17.82
C ARG A 560 38.46 15.84 -18.28
N VAL A 561 39.43 16.12 -19.13
CA VAL A 561 39.74 17.46 -19.64
C VAL A 561 39.85 17.42 -21.16
N ILE A 562 39.45 18.50 -21.82
CA ILE A 562 39.44 18.59 -23.28
C ILE A 562 40.73 19.30 -23.71
N VAL A 563 41.69 18.54 -24.25
CA VAL A 563 43.01 19.05 -24.60
C VAL A 563 43.07 19.47 -26.06
N HIS A 564 43.55 20.67 -26.33
CA HIS A 564 43.82 21.23 -27.65
C HIS A 564 45.33 21.30 -27.90
N GLY A 565 45.79 20.95 -29.10
CA GLY A 565 47.21 20.90 -29.47
C GLY A 565 47.79 22.19 -30.06
N HIS A 566 47.21 23.34 -29.74
CA HIS A 566 47.57 24.67 -30.30
C HIS A 566 47.41 25.77 -29.24
N HIS A 567 47.90 26.98 -29.50
CA HIS A 567 47.69 28.12 -28.60
C HIS A 567 46.24 28.65 -28.71
N PRO A 568 45.59 29.14 -27.63
CA PRO A 568 44.21 29.67 -27.67
C PRO A 568 43.94 30.77 -28.72
N ASN A 569 44.98 31.42 -29.22
CA ASN A 569 44.93 32.55 -30.17
C ASN A 569 45.44 32.19 -31.59
N GLU A 570 45.75 30.91 -31.87
CA GLU A 570 46.16 30.47 -33.20
C GLU A 570 44.96 29.98 -34.02
N ASN A 571 44.89 30.40 -35.29
CA ASN A 571 43.95 29.85 -36.26
C ASN A 571 44.40 28.45 -36.68
N ALA A 572 44.01 27.45 -35.90
CA ALA A 572 44.27 26.04 -36.16
C ALA A 572 43.50 25.51 -37.39
N LYS A 573 43.85 24.30 -37.84
CA LYS A 573 43.08 23.57 -38.88
C LYS A 573 41.81 22.98 -38.25
N GLU A 574 40.82 22.64 -39.08
CA GLU A 574 39.52 22.10 -38.61
C GLU A 574 39.68 20.87 -37.70
N ASP A 575 40.59 19.94 -38.02
CA ASP A 575 40.93 18.77 -37.17
C ASP A 575 41.57 19.14 -35.82
N ASP A 576 42.33 20.23 -35.74
CA ASP A 576 42.99 20.67 -34.51
C ASP A 576 42.04 21.47 -33.58
N MET A 577 40.95 22.04 -34.13
CA MET A 577 39.92 22.73 -33.34
C MET A 577 39.03 21.76 -32.52
N MET A 578 38.96 20.48 -32.91
CA MET A 578 38.32 19.44 -32.09
C MET A 578 39.29 18.95 -31.00
N GLY A 579 39.35 19.71 -29.91
CA GLY A 579 40.04 19.31 -28.68
C GLY A 579 39.63 17.90 -28.22
N LYS A 580 40.62 17.08 -27.89
CA LYS A 580 40.43 15.65 -27.58
C LYS A 580 40.17 15.49 -26.09
N LEU A 581 39.10 14.80 -25.72
CA LEU A 581 38.83 14.45 -24.32
C LEU A 581 39.89 13.44 -23.83
N ILE A 582 40.51 13.74 -22.69
CA ILE A 582 41.62 12.99 -22.10
C ILE A 582 41.37 12.82 -20.60
N ASN A 583 41.64 11.62 -20.07
CA ASN A 583 41.70 11.38 -18.63
C ASN A 583 42.89 12.13 -18.04
N LEU A 584 42.63 12.99 -17.06
CA LEU A 584 43.66 13.72 -16.33
C LEU A 584 44.54 12.75 -15.55
N PRO A 585 45.85 12.64 -15.86
CA PRO A 585 46.76 11.76 -15.14
C PRO A 585 47.21 12.40 -13.83
N ASP A 586 47.76 11.61 -12.91
CA ASP A 586 48.15 12.05 -11.56
C ASP A 586 49.30 13.09 -11.51
N SER A 587 49.86 13.52 -12.66
CA SER A 587 50.93 14.53 -12.75
C SER A 587 50.97 15.28 -14.08
N ILE A 588 51.48 16.53 -14.06
CA ILE A 588 51.64 17.39 -15.26
C ILE A 588 52.60 16.76 -16.28
N GLU A 589 53.70 16.15 -15.83
CA GLU A 589 54.62 15.37 -16.67
C GLU A 589 53.91 14.21 -17.39
N GLY A 590 52.95 13.55 -16.72
CA GLY A 590 52.09 12.55 -17.34
C GLY A 590 51.16 13.15 -18.42
N LEU A 591 50.62 14.34 -18.18
CA LEU A 591 49.76 15.05 -19.13
C LEU A 591 50.53 15.49 -20.37
N PHE A 592 51.76 15.99 -20.22
CA PHE A 592 52.63 16.33 -21.36
C PHE A 592 53.01 15.10 -22.20
N ARG A 593 53.36 13.97 -21.57
CA ARG A 593 53.63 12.71 -22.31
C ARG A 593 52.40 12.19 -23.06
N LEU A 594 51.21 12.35 -22.47
CA LEU A 594 49.95 11.95 -23.09
C LEU A 594 49.55 12.88 -24.24
N ALA A 595 49.84 14.18 -24.12
CA ALA A 595 49.70 15.15 -25.21
C ALA A 595 50.71 14.90 -26.35
N GLU A 596 51.99 14.65 -26.03
CA GLU A 596 53.03 14.28 -27.00
C GLU A 596 52.62 13.03 -27.80
N LYS A 597 52.05 12.01 -27.13
CA LYS A 597 51.49 10.81 -27.78
C LYS A 597 50.22 11.06 -28.61
N LYS A 598 49.34 12.00 -28.23
CA LYS A 598 48.06 12.26 -28.94
C LYS A 598 48.07 13.40 -29.96
N PHE A 599 49.09 14.26 -29.96
CA PHE A 599 49.21 15.44 -30.83
C PHE A 599 50.57 15.59 -31.52
N GLY A 600 51.58 14.77 -31.17
CA GLY A 600 52.90 14.79 -31.82
C GLY A 600 53.77 16.01 -31.50
N LYS A 601 53.33 16.86 -30.57
CA LYS A 601 54.06 18.03 -30.05
C LYS A 601 54.37 17.81 -28.57
N ARG A 602 55.62 18.04 -28.16
CA ARG A 602 56.00 17.98 -26.75
C ARG A 602 55.67 19.31 -26.06
N GLY A 603 54.49 19.36 -25.46
CA GLY A 603 54.01 20.55 -24.75
C GLY A 603 54.95 21.02 -23.65
N SER A 604 55.01 22.33 -23.47
CA SER A 604 55.86 23.05 -22.52
C SER A 604 55.06 23.79 -21.44
N LYS A 605 53.83 24.19 -21.77
CA LYS A 605 52.86 24.85 -20.88
C LYS A 605 51.47 24.24 -21.05
N VAL A 606 50.62 24.45 -20.03
CA VAL A 606 49.20 24.10 -20.05
C VAL A 606 48.41 25.38 -19.70
N LEU A 607 47.64 25.89 -20.66
CA LEU A 607 46.75 27.05 -20.45
C LEU A 607 45.28 26.63 -20.42
N MET A 608 44.47 27.36 -19.66
CA MET A 608 43.00 27.32 -19.71
C MET A 608 42.46 28.25 -20.82
N VAL A 609 41.16 28.19 -21.10
CA VAL A 609 40.46 29.04 -22.09
C VAL A 609 40.66 30.54 -21.86
N ASP A 610 40.77 30.96 -20.60
CA ASP A 610 40.99 32.35 -20.19
C ASP A 610 42.45 32.82 -20.27
N GLY A 611 43.37 31.93 -20.68
CA GLY A 611 44.80 32.19 -20.75
C GLY A 611 45.55 32.03 -19.42
N SER A 612 44.89 31.56 -18.35
CA SER A 612 45.57 31.23 -17.09
C SER A 612 46.40 29.95 -17.22
N GLU A 613 47.55 29.90 -16.53
CA GLU A 613 48.48 28.76 -16.57
C GLU A 613 48.21 27.77 -15.42
N VAL A 614 48.19 26.47 -15.73
CA VAL A 614 47.78 25.42 -14.79
C VAL A 614 48.97 24.90 -13.99
N GLU A 615 49.22 25.48 -12.82
CA GLU A 615 50.28 25.07 -11.90
C GLU A 615 49.95 23.79 -11.10
N GLU A 616 48.67 23.53 -10.79
CA GLU A 616 48.21 22.32 -10.10
C GLU A 616 47.02 21.64 -10.80
N LEU A 617 47.16 20.37 -11.18
CA LEU A 617 46.07 19.58 -11.78
C LEU A 617 44.85 19.40 -10.86
N ARG A 618 45.01 19.62 -9.54
CA ARG A 618 43.92 19.54 -8.54
C ARG A 618 42.91 20.68 -8.64
N ALA A 619 43.23 21.77 -9.34
CA ALA A 619 42.31 22.88 -9.57
C ALA A 619 41.28 22.58 -10.67
N LEU A 620 41.57 21.60 -11.53
CA LEU A 620 40.79 21.29 -12.74
C LEU A 620 39.50 20.52 -12.44
N ARG A 621 38.55 20.65 -13.36
CA ARG A 621 37.19 20.11 -13.28
C ARG A 621 36.82 19.32 -14.53
N GLU A 622 35.73 18.57 -14.42
CA GLU A 622 35.20 17.72 -15.49
C GLU A 622 34.78 18.57 -16.71
N ASN A 623 35.40 18.28 -17.86
CA ASN A 623 35.32 18.99 -19.15
C ASN A 623 35.99 20.37 -19.21
N ASP A 624 36.92 20.71 -18.30
CA ASP A 624 37.76 21.89 -18.47
C ASP A 624 38.58 21.79 -19.77
N HIS A 625 38.62 22.88 -20.54
CA HIS A 625 39.36 22.96 -21.80
C HIS A 625 40.79 23.46 -21.56
N LEU A 626 41.76 22.66 -21.95
CA LEU A 626 43.19 22.92 -21.80
C LEU A 626 43.86 23.07 -23.17
N PHE A 627 44.84 23.95 -23.28
CA PHE A 627 45.65 24.19 -24.47
C PHE A 627 47.10 23.88 -24.16
N ILE A 628 47.71 22.98 -24.93
CA ILE A 628 49.05 22.44 -24.69
C ILE A 628 49.91 22.63 -25.95
N PHE A 629 51.04 23.32 -25.79
CA PHE A 629 51.94 23.75 -26.87
C PHE A 629 53.40 23.85 -26.40
#